data_AF-A0A843IMA1-F1
#
_entry.id   AF-A0A843IMA1-F1
#
_cell.length_a   1.000
_cell.length_b   1.000
_cell.length_c   1.000
_cell.angle_alpha   90.00
_cell.angle_beta   90.00
_cell.angle_gamma   90.00
#
_symmetry.space_group_name_H-M   'P 1'
#
loop_
_entity.id
_entity.type
_entity.pdbx_description
1 polymer ?
#
loop_
_entity_poly.entity_id
_entity_poly.type
_entity_poly.pdbx_seq_one_letter_code
_entity_poly.pdbx_strand_id
1 'polypeptide(L)' 'MKILALQGSPRKRGNTNRVLDEMIKGAEDNGHEVKKYFLQGLDINPAAVVKSVLKVRTADLMMMVLKLSTSWRKVLV' A
#
# COMPACT_ATOMS: atom_id res chain seq x y z
N MET A 1 10.08 18.35 12.72
CA MET A 1 10.19 17.27 11.71
C MET A 1 9.26 17.56 10.55
N LYS A 2 9.47 16.92 9.39
CA LYS A 2 8.54 17.00 8.26
C LYS A 2 7.59 15.81 8.29
N ILE A 3 6.29 16.06 8.35
CA ILE A 3 5.25 15.05 8.50
C ILE A 3 4.35 15.07 7.27
N LEU A 4 4.06 13.89 6.73
CA LEU A 4 3.14 13.69 5.62
C LEU A 4 1.84 13.08 6.14
N ALA A 5 0.74 13.81 6.05
CA ALA A 5 -0.59 13.36 6.45
C ALA A 5 -1.38 12.89 5.22
N LEU A 6 -1.77 11.61 5.19
CA LEU A 6 -2.50 11.02 4.07
C LEU A 6 -3.95 10.72 4.47
N GLN A 7 -4.91 11.40 3.83
CA GLN A 7 -6.33 11.14 4.02
C GLN A 7 -6.82 10.14 2.96
N GLY A 8 -6.97 8.88 3.37
CA GLY A 8 -7.47 7.79 2.51
C GLY A 8 -8.99 7.61 2.51
N SER A 9 -9.71 8.18 3.48
CA SER A 9 -11.17 8.09 3.50
C SER A 9 -11.77 8.87 2.33
N PRO A 10 -12.67 8.29 1.51
CA PRO A 10 -13.25 8.97 0.35
C PRO A 10 -14.13 10.16 0.74
N ARG A 11 -14.53 10.24 2.01
CA ARG A 11 -15.38 11.32 2.56
C ARG A 11 -14.50 12.49 2.98
N LYS A 12 -14.39 13.51 2.12
CA LYS A 12 -13.58 14.71 2.36
C LYS A 12 -13.92 15.45 3.66
N ARG A 13 -15.20 15.47 4.06
CA ARG A 13 -15.70 16.09 5.31
C ARG A 13 -16.17 15.07 6.37
N GLY A 14 -15.65 13.84 6.31
CA GLY A 14 -16.01 12.78 7.27
C GLY A 14 -15.28 12.85 8.60
N ASN A 15 -15.63 11.95 9.53
CA ASN A 15 -15.00 11.88 10.86
C ASN A 15 -13.49 11.70 10.80
N THR A 16 -13.01 10.83 9.90
CA THR A 16 -11.57 10.62 9.67
C THR A 16 -10.83 11.90 9.31
N ASN A 17 -11.48 12.80 8.55
CA ASN A 17 -10.89 14.09 8.21
C ASN A 17 -10.67 14.95 9.47
N ARG A 18 -11.70 15.04 10.32
CA ARG A 18 -11.66 15.84 11.55
C ARG A 18 -10.58 15.35 12.51
N VAL A 19 -10.50 14.03 12.70
CA VAL A 19 -9.45 13.43 13.56
C VAL A 19 -8.06 13.75 13.02
N LEU A 20 -7.86 13.62 11.70
CA LEU A 20 -6.58 13.94 11.07
C LEU A 20 -6.23 15.43 11.22
N ASP A 21 -7.21 16.32 11.11
CA ASP A 21 -7.01 17.76 11.27
C ASP A 21 -6.55 18.11 12.69
N GLU A 22 -7.13 17.52 13.73
CA GLU A 22 -6.68 17.72 15.12
C GLU A 22 -5.28 17.16 15.36
N MET A 23 -4.93 16.01 14.75
CA MET A 23 -3.58 15.47 14.82
C MET A 23 -2.54 16.38 14.15
N ILE A 24 -2.89 16.95 12.98
CA ILE A 24 -2.04 17.91 12.27
C ILE A 24 -1.83 19.14 13.14
N LYS A 25 -2.90 19.71 13.69
CA LYS A 25 -2.83 20.86 14.59
C LYS A 25 -1.90 20.60 15.77
N GLY A 26 -2.05 19.46 16.45
CA GLY A 26 -1.17 19.08 17.55
C GLY A 26 0.30 18.95 17.13
N ALA A 27 0.59 18.48 15.92
CA ALA A 27 1.95 18.40 15.40
C ALA A 27 2.53 19.79 15.03
N GLU A 28 1.73 20.65 14.41
CA GLU A 28 2.10 22.04 14.09
C GLU A 28 2.36 22.87 15.35
N ASP A 29 1.53 22.72 16.38
CA ASP A 29 1.70 23.36 17.69
C ASP A 29 3.02 22.96 18.38
N ASN A 30 3.55 21.76 18.07
CA ASN A 30 4.86 21.29 18.52
C ASN A 30 6.02 21.67 17.57
N GLY A 31 5.80 22.60 16.65
CA GLY A 31 6.82 23.11 15.74
C GLY A 31 7.20 22.13 14.63
N HIS A 32 6.29 21.26 14.20
CA HIS A 32 6.50 20.36 13.06
C HIS A 32 5.84 20.91 11.80
N GLU A 33 6.48 20.70 10.65
CA GLU A 33 5.92 21.07 9.34
C GLU A 33 5.10 19.90 8.83
N VAL A 34 3.81 20.11 8.57
CA VAL A 34 2.90 19.05 8.14
C VAL A 34 2.32 19.36 6.77
N LYS A 35 2.33 18.37 5.87
CA LYS A 35 1.67 18.48 4.57
C LYS A 35 0.59 17.42 4.43
N LYS A 36 -0.64 17.87 4.17
CA LYS A 36 -1.81 17.01 4.03
C LYS A 36 -2.15 16.75 2.56
N TYR A 37 -2.42 15.49 2.21
CA TYR A 37 -2.94 15.09 0.90
C TYR A 37 -4.23 14.30 1.02
N PHE A 38 -5.19 14.62 0.14
CA PHE A 38 -6.44 13.90 -0.01
C PHE A 38 -6.32 12.90 -1.15
N LEU A 39 -6.13 11.61 -0.83
CA LEU A 39 -5.78 10.59 -1.82
C LEU A 39 -6.85 10.42 -2.90
N GLN A 40 -8.13 10.51 -2.53
CA GLN A 40 -9.25 10.38 -3.47
C GLN A 40 -9.35 11.56 -4.47
N GLY A 41 -8.75 12.71 -4.13
CA GLY A 41 -8.74 13.89 -5.01
C GLY A 41 -7.50 13.97 -5.91
N LEU A 42 -6.61 12.98 -5.84
CA LEU A 42 -5.42 12.89 -6.65
C LEU A 42 -5.64 11.85 -7.75
N ASP A 43 -5.02 12.07 -8.92
CA ASP A 43 -5.01 11.08 -10.00
C ASP A 43 -3.99 9.97 -9.69
N ILE A 44 -4.38 9.08 -8.78
CA ILE A 44 -3.60 7.93 -8.36
C ILE A 44 -4.30 6.70 -8.92
N ASN A 45 -3.58 5.89 -9.70
CA ASN A 45 -4.11 4.65 -10.27
C ASN A 45 -3.85 3.46 -9.32
N PRO A 46 -4.80 3.02 -8.47
CA PRO A 46 -4.60 1.89 -7.58
C PRO A 46 -4.33 0.58 -8.33
N ALA A 47 -4.81 0.43 -9.58
CA ALA A 47 -4.57 -0.77 -10.39
C ALA A 47 -3.10 -0.88 -10.87
N ALA A 48 -2.35 0.22 -10.92
CA ALA A 48 -0.92 0.18 -11.19
C ALA A 48 -0.13 -0.53 -10.08
N VAL A 49 -0.57 -0.39 -8.82
CA VAL A 49 0.05 -1.04 -7.64
C VAL A 49 -0.23 -2.54 -7.63
N VAL A 50 -1.45 -2.96 -8.01
CA VAL A 50 -1.78 -4.39 -8.09
C VAL A 50 -0.92 -5.09 -9.15
N LYS A 51 -0.63 -4.42 -10.28
CA LYS A 51 0.27 -4.97 -11.32
C LYS A 51 1.71 -5.16 -10.85
N SER A 52 2.24 -4.30 -9.99
CA SER A 52 3.61 -4.46 -9.47
C SER A 52 3.71 -5.58 -8.42
N VAL A 53 2.67 -5.78 -7.60
CA VAL A 53 2.61 -6.87 -6.61
C VAL A 53 2.35 -8.24 -7.25
N LEU A 54 1.55 -8.31 -8.33
CA LEU A 54 1.23 -9.56 -9.02
C LEU A 54 2.36 -10.09 -9.92
N LYS A 55 3.40 -9.30 -10.18
CA LYS A 55 4.52 -9.71 -11.06
C LYS A 55 5.33 -10.90 -10.55
N VAL A 56 5.12 -11.33 -9.29
CA VAL A 56 5.82 -12.45 -8.64
C VAL A 56 5.07 -13.81 -8.76
N ARG A 57 3.92 -13.93 -9.44
CA ARG A 57 3.00 -15.06 -9.13
C ARG A 57 2.50 -15.96 -10.26
N THR A 58 3.16 -16.06 -11.40
CA THR A 58 2.82 -17.14 -12.35
C THR A 58 4.02 -17.98 -12.74
N ALA A 59 5.08 -17.36 -13.25
CA ALA A 59 6.30 -18.11 -13.61
C ALA A 59 6.95 -18.79 -12.39
N ASP A 60 7.03 -18.09 -11.25
CA ASP A 60 7.68 -18.62 -10.04
C ASP A 60 6.88 -19.77 -9.41
N LEU A 61 5.55 -19.68 -9.39
CA LEU A 61 4.67 -20.77 -8.92
C LEU A 61 4.76 -21.98 -9.85
N MET A 62 4.78 -21.76 -11.17
CA MET A 62 4.86 -22.84 -12.16
C MET A 62 6.23 -23.55 -12.10
N MET A 63 7.31 -22.79 -11.90
CA MET A 63 8.64 -23.34 -11.68
C MET A 63 8.75 -24.09 -10.33
N MET A 64 8.05 -23.64 -9.29
CA MET A 64 7.99 -24.35 -8.01
C MET A 64 7.25 -25.68 -8.15
N VAL A 65 6.11 -25.72 -8.85
CA VAL A 65 5.35 -26.95 -9.13
C VAL A 65 6.17 -27.92 -10.00
N LEU A 66 6.89 -27.43 -11.01
CA LEU A 66 7.77 -28.24 -11.85
C LEU A 66 8.96 -28.82 -11.08
N LYS A 67 9.57 -28.04 -10.17
CA LYS A 67 10.65 -28.53 -9.29
C LYS A 67 10.15 -29.61 -8.33
N LEU A 68 8.95 -29.46 -7.78
CA LEU A 68 8.34 -30.46 -6.91
C LEU A 68 8.03 -31.75 -7.70
N SER A 69 7.44 -31.65 -8.89
CA SER A 69 7.09 -32.85 -9.69
C SER A 69 8.31 -33.64 -10.20
N THR A 70 9.41 -32.95 -10.52
CA THR A 70 10.67 -33.60 -10.92
C THR A 70 11.43 -34.21 -9.74
N SER A 71 11.33 -33.61 -8.55
CA SER A 71 11.90 -34.17 -7.33
C SER A 71 11.20 -35.46 -6.90
N TRP A 72 9.87 -35.54 -7.00
CA TRP A 72 9.10 -36.75 -6.69
C TRP A 72 9.39 -37.92 -7.66
N ARG A 73 9.72 -37.64 -8.93
CA ARG A 73 10.10 -38.69 -9.89
C ARG A 73 11.45 -39.35 -9.59
N LYS A 74 12.36 -38.67 -8.89
CA LYS A 74 13.66 -39.24 -8.49
C LYS A 74 13.58 -40.16 -7.27
N VAL A 75 12.47 -40.13 -6.53
CA VAL A 75 12.26 -40.93 -5.32
C VAL A 75 11.50 -42.24 -5.63
N LEU A 76 10.86 -42.33 -6.80
CA LEU A 76 10.03 -43.46 -7.23
C LEU A 76 10.70 -44.40 -8.25
N VAL A 77 12.02 -44.27 -8.45
CA VAL A 77 12.85 -45.17 -9.27
C VAL A 77 13.98 -45.72 -8.42
#